data_AF-A0A6B0X271-F1
#
_entry.id   AF-A0A6B0X271-F1
#
_cell.length_a   1.000
_cell.length_b   1.000
_cell.length_c   1.000
_cell.angle_alpha   90.00
_cell.angle_beta   90.00
_cell.angle_gamma   90.00
#
_symmetry.space_group_name_H-M   'P 1'
#
loop_
_entity.id
_entity.type
_entity.pdbx_description
1 polymer ?
#
loop_
_entity_poly.entity_id
_entity_poly.type
_entity_poly.pdbx_seq_one_letter_code
_entity_poly.pdbx_strand_id
1 'polypeptide(L)'
;MVSRHADWLKQGQRDLAHGRRSLDAGDYEWACFAAQQGAEKAVKAVVEKMGGVAWGHSVTALLEALSESLRPDPGLLDAAKALDKHYIPARYPNSHPQGAPYEYYTRTEAESALVHAGQVIGFCEGVLAGPSADSSASQACCPSDA
;
A
#
# COMPACT_ATOMS: atom_id res chain seq x y z
N MET A 1 3.03 10.26 -20.08
CA MET A 1 4.08 10.16 -19.04
C MET A 1 4.39 8.69 -18.87
N VAL A 2 5.66 8.29 -18.79
CA VAL A 2 6.03 6.87 -18.59
C VAL A 2 5.59 6.47 -17.18
N SER A 3 4.82 5.39 -17.04
CA SER A 3 4.36 4.88 -15.75
C SER A 3 5.53 4.37 -14.92
N ARG A 4 5.60 4.77 -13.64
CA ARG A 4 6.62 4.34 -12.66
C ARG A 4 6.05 3.41 -11.58
N HIS A 5 4.92 2.76 -11.84
CA HIS A 5 4.28 1.85 -10.89
C HIS A 5 5.23 0.79 -10.33
N ALA A 6 6.14 0.25 -11.16
CA ALA A 6 7.13 -0.73 -10.72
C ALA A 6 8.12 -0.15 -9.68
N ASP A 7 8.46 1.12 -9.77
CA ASP A 7 9.33 1.79 -8.80
C ASP A 7 8.60 2.00 -7.47
N TRP A 8 7.33 2.36 -7.50
CA TRP A 8 6.49 2.46 -6.30
C TRP A 8 6.36 1.11 -5.58
N LEU A 9 6.11 0.04 -6.32
CA LEU A 9 6.02 -1.30 -5.73
C LEU A 9 7.36 -1.73 -5.11
N LYS A 10 8.48 -1.53 -5.83
CA LYS A 10 9.83 -1.83 -5.30
C LYS A 10 10.13 -1.04 -4.04
N GLN A 11 9.74 0.23 -3.97
CA GLN A 11 9.91 1.03 -2.77
C GLN A 11 9.02 0.50 -1.63
N GLY A 12 7.78 0.11 -1.91
CA GLY A 12 6.89 -0.48 -0.91
C GLY A 12 7.44 -1.78 -0.30
N GLN A 13 8.00 -2.66 -1.14
CA GLN A 13 8.70 -3.87 -0.71
C GLN A 13 9.95 -3.54 0.13
N ARG A 14 10.71 -2.52 -0.27
CA ARG A 14 11.89 -2.06 0.47
C ARG A 14 11.53 -1.50 1.84
N ASP A 15 10.40 -0.81 1.95
CA ASP A 15 9.88 -0.27 3.20
C ASP A 15 9.40 -1.40 4.13
N LEU A 16 8.71 -2.42 3.61
CA LEU A 16 8.38 -3.62 4.40
C LEU A 16 9.64 -4.31 4.93
N ALA A 17 10.67 -4.46 4.09
CA ALA A 17 11.95 -5.01 4.51
C ALA A 17 12.65 -4.11 5.55
N HIS A 18 12.49 -2.79 5.47
CA HIS A 18 12.97 -1.87 6.49
C HIS A 18 12.25 -2.07 7.81
N GLY A 19 10.92 -2.18 7.80
CA GLY A 19 10.16 -2.41 9.00
C GLY A 19 10.52 -3.73 9.69
N ARG A 20 10.85 -4.79 8.92
CA ARG A 20 11.40 -6.04 9.47
C ARG A 20 12.72 -5.81 10.24
N ARG A 21 13.64 -5.04 9.67
CA ARG A 21 14.92 -4.69 10.33
C ARG A 21 14.70 -3.82 11.57
N SER A 22 13.75 -2.89 11.52
CA SER A 22 13.38 -2.06 12.66
C SER A 22 12.76 -2.89 13.79
N LEU A 23 11.92 -3.87 13.47
CA LEU A 23 11.41 -4.84 14.45
C LEU A 23 12.57 -5.59 15.15
N ASP A 24 13.53 -6.09 14.38
CA ASP A 24 14.69 -6.81 14.91
C ASP A 24 15.58 -5.90 15.80
N ALA A 25 15.65 -4.61 15.49
CA ALA A 25 16.40 -3.61 16.24
C ALA A 25 15.68 -3.12 17.51
N GLY A 26 14.38 -3.40 17.66
CA GLY A 26 13.55 -2.89 18.75
C GLY A 26 12.91 -1.52 18.49
N ASP A 27 13.05 -0.98 17.27
CA ASP A 27 12.47 0.29 16.83
C ASP A 27 11.02 0.07 16.35
N TYR A 28 10.12 -0.25 17.27
CA TYR A 28 8.77 -0.73 16.96
C TYR A 28 7.89 0.31 16.27
N GLU A 29 8.01 1.58 16.64
CA GLU A 29 7.35 2.70 15.99
C GLU A 29 7.81 2.87 14.54
N TRP A 30 9.11 2.70 14.29
CA TRP A 30 9.66 2.72 12.93
C TRP A 30 9.21 1.51 12.13
N ALA A 31 9.10 0.33 12.75
CA ALA A 31 8.55 -0.84 12.10
C ALA A 31 7.10 -0.62 11.65
N CYS A 32 6.25 -0.08 12.52
CA CYS A 32 4.86 0.27 12.21
C CYS A 32 4.75 1.35 11.13
N PHE A 33 5.57 2.41 11.21
CA PHE A 33 5.57 3.48 10.22
C PHE A 33 6.02 2.97 8.83
N ALA A 34 7.10 2.19 8.79
CA ALA A 34 7.61 1.60 7.55
C ALA A 34 6.60 0.60 6.95
N ALA A 35 5.87 -0.16 7.79
CA ALA A 35 4.79 -1.03 7.35
C ALA A 35 3.66 -0.23 6.66
N GLN A 36 3.18 0.85 7.28
CA GLN A 36 2.17 1.74 6.66
C GLN A 36 2.68 2.33 5.35
N GLN A 37 3.92 2.82 5.32
CA GLN A 37 4.54 3.37 4.13
C GLN A 37 4.69 2.33 3.00
N GLY A 38 5.02 1.08 3.34
CA GLY A 38 5.13 -0.01 2.38
C GLY A 38 3.79 -0.30 1.69
N ALA A 39 2.73 -0.42 2.49
CA ALA A 39 1.37 -0.61 2.00
C ALA A 39 0.89 0.57 1.15
N GLU A 40 1.07 1.81 1.61
CA GLU A 40 0.68 3.02 0.87
C GLU A 40 1.30 3.03 -0.53
N LYS A 41 2.61 2.78 -0.64
CA LYS A 41 3.32 2.80 -1.92
C LYS A 41 2.88 1.67 -2.86
N ALA A 42 2.59 0.49 -2.33
CA ALA A 42 2.08 -0.61 -3.13
C ALA A 42 0.70 -0.31 -3.74
N VAL A 43 -0.21 0.30 -2.97
CA VAL A 43 -1.52 0.70 -3.50
C VAL A 43 -1.36 1.83 -4.53
N LYS A 44 -0.48 2.80 -4.29
CA LYS A 44 -0.14 3.85 -5.26
C LYS A 44 0.38 3.28 -6.58
N ALA A 45 1.17 2.20 -6.54
CA ALA A 45 1.62 1.50 -7.74
C ALA A 45 0.44 0.97 -8.56
N VAL A 46 -0.56 0.36 -7.92
CA VAL A 46 -1.77 -0.12 -8.59
C VAL A 46 -2.52 1.04 -9.23
N VAL A 47 -2.77 2.12 -8.49
CA VAL A 47 -3.49 3.30 -8.99
C VAL A 47 -2.79 3.90 -10.22
N GLU A 48 -1.46 4.07 -10.15
CA GLU A 48 -0.69 4.60 -11.28
C GLU A 48 -0.70 3.65 -12.49
N LYS A 49 -0.62 2.34 -12.28
CA LYS A 49 -0.71 1.34 -13.36
C LYS A 49 -2.05 1.43 -14.10
N MET A 50 -3.13 1.73 -13.38
CA MET A 50 -4.47 1.91 -13.95
C MET A 50 -4.69 3.30 -14.55
N GLY A 51 -3.65 4.15 -14.62
CA GLY A 51 -3.73 5.50 -15.18
C GLY A 51 -4.34 6.54 -14.23
N GLY A 52 -4.55 6.19 -12.96
CA GLY A 52 -5.05 7.11 -11.93
C GLY A 52 -3.94 7.94 -11.28
N VAL A 53 -4.36 8.90 -10.46
CA VAL A 53 -3.48 9.70 -9.60
C VAL A 53 -3.87 9.47 -8.16
N ALA A 54 -2.97 8.87 -7.39
CA ALA A 54 -3.19 8.63 -5.97
C ALA A 54 -2.83 9.86 -5.12
N TRP A 55 -3.74 10.27 -4.24
CA TRP A 55 -3.57 11.39 -3.31
C TRP A 55 -3.76 10.94 -1.86
N GLY A 56 -3.01 11.56 -0.95
CA GLY A 56 -3.08 11.27 0.48
C GLY A 56 -2.23 10.06 0.92
N HIS A 57 -2.46 9.65 2.18
CA HIS A 57 -1.67 8.64 2.90
C HIS A 57 -2.52 7.52 3.52
N SER A 58 -3.84 7.61 3.44
CA SER A 58 -4.71 6.54 3.93
C SER A 58 -4.68 5.38 2.93
N VAL A 59 -4.11 4.25 3.36
CA VAL A 59 -4.13 2.99 2.64
C VAL A 59 -5.57 2.54 2.41
N THR A 60 -6.44 2.71 3.41
CA THR A 60 -7.86 2.38 3.32
C THR A 60 -8.53 3.15 2.19
N ALA A 61 -8.42 4.49 2.20
CA ALA A 61 -9.04 5.33 1.18
C ALA A 61 -8.48 5.05 -0.23
N LEU A 62 -7.18 4.76 -0.33
CA LEU A 62 -6.56 4.39 -1.60
C LEU A 62 -7.08 3.05 -2.14
N LEU A 63 -7.31 2.06 -1.27
CA LEU A 63 -7.89 0.77 -1.64
C LEU A 63 -9.38 0.88 -2.01
N GLU A 64 -10.14 1.68 -1.26
CA GLU A 64 -11.57 1.90 -1.53
C GLU A 64 -11.81 2.68 -2.84
N ALA A 65 -10.84 3.50 -3.25
CA ALA A 65 -10.86 4.23 -4.52
C ALA A 65 -10.54 3.36 -5.75
N LEU A 66 -10.13 2.10 -5.56
CA LEU A 66 -9.97 1.16 -6.68
C LEU A 66 -11.32 0.83 -7.32
N SER A 67 -11.30 0.40 -8.59
CA SER A 67 -12.53 -0.02 -9.29
C SER A 67 -13.19 -1.21 -8.59
N GLU A 68 -14.51 -1.36 -8.74
CA GLU A 68 -15.28 -2.47 -8.15
C GLU A 68 -14.67 -3.85 -8.42
N SER A 69 -14.11 -4.07 -9.61
CA SER A 69 -13.42 -5.32 -10.00
C SER A 69 -12.13 -5.60 -9.23
N LEU A 70 -11.54 -4.58 -8.60
CA LEU A 70 -10.31 -4.62 -7.82
C LEU A 70 -10.58 -4.28 -6.35
N ARG A 71 -11.84 -4.21 -5.92
CA ARG A 71 -12.17 -3.94 -4.53
C ARG A 71 -11.67 -5.12 -3.69
N PRO A 72 -10.82 -4.87 -2.69
CA PRO A 72 -10.34 -5.95 -1.83
C PRO A 72 -11.43 -6.44 -0.88
N ASP A 73 -11.21 -7.61 -0.29
CA ASP A 73 -12.12 -8.15 0.70
C ASP A 73 -12.13 -7.31 2.01
N PRO A 74 -13.18 -7.42 2.83
CA PRO A 74 -13.29 -6.66 4.07
C PRO A 74 -12.13 -6.86 5.05
N GLY A 75 -11.53 -8.05 5.10
CA GLY A 75 -10.40 -8.35 5.98
C GLY A 75 -9.15 -7.54 5.60
N LEU A 76 -8.89 -7.37 4.31
CA LEU A 76 -7.79 -6.51 3.85
C LEU A 76 -8.05 -5.02 4.14
N LEU A 77 -9.30 -4.56 4.06
CA LEU A 77 -9.66 -3.19 4.44
C LEU A 77 -9.45 -2.96 5.95
N ASP A 78 -9.73 -3.95 6.78
CA ASP A 78 -9.46 -3.85 8.22
C ASP A 78 -7.95 -3.84 8.52
N ALA A 79 -7.16 -4.60 7.76
CA ALA A 79 -5.70 -4.53 7.80
C ALA A 79 -5.20 -3.12 7.42
N ALA A 80 -5.77 -2.51 6.38
CA ALA A 80 -5.43 -1.15 5.95
C ALA A 80 -5.80 -0.09 7.00
N LYS A 81 -6.98 -0.21 7.64
CA LYS A 81 -7.39 0.68 8.74
C LYS A 81 -6.48 0.57 9.94
N ALA A 82 -5.95 -0.62 10.23
CA ALA A 82 -4.94 -0.80 11.27
C ALA A 82 -3.65 -0.05 10.92
N LEU A 83 -3.18 -0.16 9.68
CA LEU A 83 -1.97 0.54 9.20
C LEU A 83 -2.11 2.06 9.22
N ASP A 84 -3.27 2.60 8.84
CA ASP A 84 -3.50 4.05 8.79
C ASP A 84 -3.28 4.76 10.14
N LYS A 85 -3.45 4.03 11.25
CA LYS A 85 -3.20 4.52 12.61
C LYS A 85 -1.72 4.78 12.91
N HIS A 86 -0.80 4.37 12.04
CA HIS A 86 0.63 4.53 12.24
C HIS A 86 1.25 5.68 11.43
N TYR A 87 0.50 6.28 10.49
CA TYR A 87 1.05 7.31 9.59
C TYR A 87 1.57 8.56 10.34
N ILE A 88 0.78 9.08 11.29
CA ILE A 88 1.12 10.25 12.11
C ILE A 88 1.63 9.83 13.50
N PRO A 89 0.92 8.98 14.26
CA PRO A 89 1.26 8.74 15.66
C PRO A 89 2.65 8.16 15.90
N ALA A 90 3.22 7.40 14.94
CA ALA A 90 4.56 6.85 15.07
C ALA A 90 5.68 7.92 15.09
N ARG A 91 5.38 9.18 14.72
CA ARG A 91 6.40 10.22 14.51
C ARG A 91 6.16 11.51 15.27
N TYR A 92 4.91 11.82 15.62
CA TYR A 92 4.56 13.12 16.19
C TYR A 92 4.14 12.97 17.66
N PRO A 93 4.88 13.58 18.62
CA PRO A 93 4.51 13.54 20.04
C PRO A 93 3.10 14.06 20.34
N ASN A 94 2.61 15.02 19.55
CA ASN A 94 1.27 15.59 19.69
C ASN A 94 0.13 14.58 19.48
N SER A 95 0.42 13.37 19.01
CA SER A 95 -0.55 12.27 18.95
C SER A 95 -0.76 11.56 20.29
N HIS A 96 0.02 11.91 21.32
CA HIS A 96 -0.06 11.32 22.65
C HIS A 96 -0.18 12.42 23.73
N PRO A 97 -0.83 12.16 24.87
CA PRO A 97 -0.94 13.14 25.96
C PRO A 97 0.41 13.53 26.60
N GLN A 98 1.41 12.65 26.52
CA GLN A 98 2.75 12.84 27.10
C GLN A 98 3.78 11.94 26.38
N GLY A 99 5.07 12.09 26.70
CA GLY A 99 6.12 11.20 26.21
C GLY A 99 6.47 11.34 24.73
N ALA A 100 7.39 10.51 24.26
CA ALA A 100 7.76 10.39 22.86
C ALA A 100 7.02 9.20 22.19
N PRO A 101 6.73 9.26 20.87
CA PRO A 101 6.04 8.19 20.15
C PRO A 101 6.58 6.78 20.39
N TYR A 102 7.91 6.59 20.37
CA TYR A 102 8.53 5.27 20.48
C TYR A 102 8.20 4.55 21.80
N GLU A 103 7.86 5.28 22.86
CA GLU A 103 7.52 4.71 24.18
C GLU A 103 6.15 3.99 24.18
N TYR A 104 5.30 4.27 23.19
CA TYR A 104 3.95 3.71 23.09
C TYR A 104 3.85 2.45 22.25
N TYR A 105 4.88 2.15 21.44
CA TYR A 105 4.83 1.06 20.48
C TYR A 105 5.40 -0.21 21.07
N THR A 106 4.70 -1.31 20.84
CA THR A 106 5.12 -2.64 21.30
C THR A 106 5.58 -3.52 20.16
N ARG A 107 6.35 -4.56 20.49
CA ARG A 107 6.74 -5.60 19.55
C ARG A 107 5.53 -6.24 18.86
N THR A 108 4.47 -6.54 19.60
CA THR A 108 3.24 -7.17 19.08
C THR A 108 2.56 -6.28 18.03
N GLU A 109 2.52 -4.97 18.26
CA GLU A 109 1.97 -4.02 17.28
C GLU A 109 2.83 -3.96 16.03
N ALA A 110 4.15 -3.92 16.17
CA ALA A 110 5.08 -3.95 15.05
C ALA A 110 4.94 -5.23 14.21
N GLU A 111 4.88 -6.40 14.86
CA GLU A 111 4.66 -7.69 14.18
C GLU A 111 3.33 -7.70 13.42
N SER A 112 2.25 -7.23 14.06
CA SER A 112 0.91 -7.14 13.43
C SER A 112 0.90 -6.18 12.24
N ALA A 113 1.53 -5.00 12.36
CA ALA A 113 1.63 -4.03 11.28
C ALA A 113 2.38 -4.61 10.08
N LEU A 114 3.48 -5.33 10.31
CA LEU A 114 4.25 -5.97 9.23
C LEU A 114 3.46 -7.08 8.52
N VAL A 115 2.64 -7.83 9.25
CA VAL A 115 1.71 -8.81 8.66
C VAL A 115 0.68 -8.11 7.77
N HIS A 116 0.01 -7.07 8.27
CA HIS A 116 -0.98 -6.31 7.51
C HIS A 116 -0.37 -5.67 6.25
N ALA A 117 0.81 -5.07 6.36
CA ALA A 117 1.51 -4.50 5.22
C ALA A 117 1.87 -5.57 4.18
N GLY A 118 2.31 -6.76 4.63
CA GLY A 118 2.56 -7.89 3.75
C GLY A 118 1.31 -8.36 3.00
N GLN A 119 0.15 -8.39 3.66
CA GLN A 119 -1.12 -8.73 3.02
C GLN A 119 -1.50 -7.71 1.93
N VAL A 120 -1.39 -6.41 2.23
CA VAL A 120 -1.70 -5.34 1.26
C VAL A 120 -0.73 -5.38 0.08
N ILE A 121 0.57 -5.54 0.34
CA ILE A 121 1.58 -5.65 -0.73
C ILE A 121 1.31 -6.87 -1.61
N GLY A 122 1.04 -8.04 -1.02
CA GLY A 122 0.75 -9.26 -1.77
C GLY A 122 -0.51 -9.14 -2.62
N PHE A 123 -1.55 -8.47 -2.11
CA PHE A 123 -2.72 -8.12 -2.92
C PHE A 123 -2.35 -7.25 -4.13
N CYS A 124 -1.58 -6.18 -3.93
CA CYS A 124 -1.14 -5.30 -5.01
C CYS A 124 -0.26 -6.02 -6.04
N GLU A 125 0.64 -6.92 -5.60
CA GLU A 125 1.44 -7.76 -6.48
C GLU A 125 0.55 -8.66 -7.35
N GLY A 126 -0.47 -9.29 -6.77
CA GLY A 126 -1.43 -10.11 -7.51
C GLY A 126 -2.19 -9.31 -8.57
N VAL A 127 -2.64 -8.10 -8.24
CA VAL A 127 -3.31 -7.20 -9.19
C VAL A 127 -2.37 -6.79 -10.33
N LEU A 128 -1.12 -6.44 -10.02
CA LEU A 128 -0.13 -5.99 -10.99
C LEU A 128 0.41 -7.12 -11.88
N ALA A 129 0.36 -8.38 -11.41
CA ALA A 129 0.75 -9.57 -12.16
C ALA A 129 -0.36 -10.12 -13.08
N GLY A 130 -1.58 -9.57 -13.03
CA GLY A 130 -2.70 -9.94 -13.90
C GLY A 130 -2.37 -9.83 -15.40
N PRO A 131 -3.22 -10.41 -16.29
CA PRO A 131 -2.88 -10.56 -17.71
C PRO A 131 -2.55 -9.20 -18.31
N SER A 132 -1.31 -9.07 -18.79
CA SER A 132 -0.80 -7.89 -19.46
C SER A 132 -1.81 -7.44 -20.52
N ALA A 133 -2.26 -6.18 -20.43
CA ALA A 133 -3.06 -5.52 -21.45
C ALA A 133 -2.26 -5.24 -22.73
N ASP A 134 -1.57 -6.26 -23.24
CA ASP A 134 -0.93 -6.31 -24.55
C ASP A 134 -1.54 -7.49 -25.31
N SER A 135 -2.76 -7.29 -25.82
CA SER A 135 -3.29 -7.95 -27.03
C SER A 135 -4.72 -7.52 -27.32
N SER A 136 -4.88 -6.44 -28.07
CA SER A 136 -5.71 -6.44 -29.28
C SER A 136 -5.64 -5.07 -29.96
N ALA A 137 -4.75 -5.01 -30.95
CA ALA A 137 -4.92 -4.38 -32.24
C ALA A 137 -6.00 -3.29 -32.39
N SER A 138 -5.51 -2.07 -32.59
CA SER A 138 -5.97 -1.25 -33.70
C SER A 138 -6.03 -2.06 -35.00
N GLN A 139 -7.23 -2.26 -35.54
CA GLN A 139 -7.52 -2.31 -36.97
C GLN A 139 -9.01 -1.98 -37.15
N ALA A 140 -9.29 -0.75 -37.57
CA ALA A 140 -9.86 -0.42 -38.88
C ALA A 140 -11.31 -0.89 -39.05
N CYS A 141 -12.28 0.02 -38.93
CA CYS A 141 -12.91 0.68 -40.08
C CYS A 141 -13.28 -0.29 -41.21
N CYS A 142 -14.54 -0.72 -41.26
CA CYS A 142 -15.52 -0.34 -42.28
C CYS A 142 -16.83 -1.15 -42.11
N PRO A 143 -18.02 -0.57 -42.29
CA PRO A 143 -19.21 -1.34 -42.58
C PRO A 143 -19.29 -1.64 -44.09
N SER A 144 -19.74 -2.83 -44.46
CA SER A 144 -20.26 -3.10 -45.80
C SER A 144 -21.72 -3.51 -45.68
N ASP A 145 -22.55 -2.77 -46.39
CA ASP A 145 -23.97 -2.99 -46.60
C ASP A 145 -24.30 -4.41 -47.11
N ALA A 146 -25.45 -4.92 -46.68
CA ALA A 146 -26.31 -5.85 -47.42
C ALA A 146 -27.76 -5.66 -46.98
#